data_AF-M0ZUR6-F1
#
_entry.id   AF-M0ZUR6-F1
#
_cell.length_a   1.000
_cell.length_b   1.000
_cell.length_c   1.000
_cell.angle_alpha   90.00
_cell.angle_beta   90.00
_cell.angle_gamma   90.00
#
_symmetry.space_group_name_H-M   'P 1'
#
loop_
_entity.id
_entity.type
_entity.pdbx_description
1 polymer ?
#
loop_
_entity_poly.entity_id
_entity_poly.type
_entity_poly.pdbx_seq_one_letter_code
_entity_poly.pdbx_strand_id
1 'polypeptide(L)'
;MKHTQENVQKQQELKKKQDTDKNEKAARGSQTKTKGSTGRRGRKRKSDIPKDKDGPPPEKLVNIQIPPQLKKQLIDDCEFVNHLGKLVRLPRSPNVDEILQKYHDYRLKKDGLISESVGEILNGLQCYFNKALPAMLLYKNEREQFEESIKEDVSPSSVYGAEHLLRLFVKLPEILFYASIEDETLTELKQKLQDFLRFLQKNQSAFFLSTYHSADDSGVAVMTEEN
;
A
#
# COMPACT_ATOMS: atom_id res chain seq x y z
N MET A 1 36.12 -3.98 18.88
CA MET A 1 36.21 -3.03 17.73
C MET A 1 36.58 -1.66 18.30
N LYS A 2 37.70 -1.10 17.84
CA LYS A 2 38.50 -0.08 18.52
C LYS A 2 37.83 1.32 18.51
N HIS A 3 37.89 2.01 19.64
CA HIS A 3 37.61 3.44 19.77
C HIS A 3 38.77 4.25 19.22
N THR A 4 38.54 5.03 18.16
CA THR A 4 39.55 5.88 17.52
C THR A 4 39.24 7.34 17.85
N GLN A 5 40.20 8.05 18.45
CA GLN A 5 40.13 9.45 18.94
C GLN A 5 39.80 10.50 17.85
N GLU A 6 39.77 10.10 16.57
CA GLU A 6 39.56 10.98 15.42
C GLU A 6 38.09 11.44 15.25
N ASN A 7 37.12 10.62 15.68
CA ASN A 7 35.69 10.97 15.55
C ASN A 7 35.22 12.03 16.55
N VAL A 8 35.90 12.15 17.70
CA VAL A 8 35.52 13.11 18.75
C VAL A 8 35.98 14.53 18.40
N GLN A 9 37.16 14.68 17.76
CA GLN A 9 37.65 15.99 17.30
C GLN A 9 36.80 16.58 16.16
N LYS A 10 36.37 15.75 15.21
CA LYS A 10 35.53 16.19 14.08
C LYS A 10 34.17 16.74 14.53
N GLN A 11 33.62 16.24 15.64
CA GLN A 11 32.34 16.69 16.18
C GLN A 11 32.45 18.01 16.97
N GLN A 12 33.63 18.34 17.52
CA GLN A 12 33.87 19.59 18.25
C GLN A 12 34.16 20.78 17.32
N GLU A 13 34.79 20.55 16.16
CA GLU A 13 35.01 21.61 15.15
C GLU A 13 33.73 22.05 14.44
N LEU A 14 32.77 21.14 14.24
CA LEU A 14 31.48 21.45 13.61
C LEU A 14 30.58 22.32 14.49
N LYS A 15 30.67 22.17 15.83
CA LYS A 15 29.91 23.01 16.77
C LYS A 15 30.50 24.42 16.89
N LYS A 16 31.82 24.60 16.80
CA LYS A 16 32.46 25.92 16.85
C LYS A 16 32.17 26.81 15.62
N LYS A 17 31.83 26.23 14.47
CA LYS A 17 31.51 26.98 13.24
C LYS A 17 30.06 27.46 13.16
N GLN A 18 29.16 27.03 14.04
CA GLN A 18 27.76 27.48 14.06
C GLN A 18 27.50 28.71 14.97
N ASP A 19 28.44 29.07 15.85
CA ASP A 19 28.29 30.16 16.81
C ASP A 19 28.89 31.51 16.35
N THR A 20 29.45 31.60 15.13
CA THR A 20 30.18 32.80 14.67
C THR A 20 29.42 33.70 13.69
N ASP A 21 28.19 33.37 13.29
CA ASP A 21 27.42 34.16 12.31
C ASP A 21 26.14 34.82 12.88
N LYS A 22 26.00 34.84 14.21
CA LYS A 22 24.86 35.44 14.92
C LYS A 22 25.23 36.65 15.75
N ASN A 23 26.08 37.56 15.26
CA ASN A 23 26.14 38.88 15.88
C ASN A 23 26.81 39.97 15.02
N GLU A 24 26.12 40.51 14.01
CA GLU A 24 26.33 41.90 13.62
C GLU A 24 25.01 42.60 13.22
N LYS A 25 24.60 43.50 14.12
CA LYS A 25 23.97 44.82 13.87
C LYS A 25 22.60 44.86 13.17
N ALA A 26 21.57 45.24 13.93
CA ALA A 26 21.19 46.66 14.04
C ALA A 26 19.89 46.83 14.84
N ALA A 27 20.02 47.42 16.02
CA ALA A 27 18.92 48.03 16.76
C ALA A 27 18.75 49.48 16.29
N ARG A 28 17.56 49.84 15.76
CA ARG A 28 16.90 51.16 15.96
C ARG A 28 15.58 51.27 15.18
N GLY A 29 14.50 51.62 15.90
CA GLY A 29 13.57 52.66 15.44
C GLY A 29 12.19 52.25 14.90
N SER A 30 11.22 52.28 15.81
CA SER A 30 9.76 52.50 15.73
C SER A 30 9.04 52.91 14.42
N GLN A 31 7.88 52.25 14.24
CA GLN A 31 6.52 52.72 13.84
C GLN A 31 6.35 53.91 12.86
N THR A 32 5.58 53.73 11.77
CA THR A 32 4.16 54.14 11.62
C THR A 32 3.67 54.10 10.15
N LYS A 33 2.35 53.96 10.01
CA LYS A 33 1.49 53.83 8.81
C LYS A 33 1.65 54.97 7.79
N THR A 34 1.35 54.72 6.50
CA THR A 34 0.21 55.31 5.74
C THR A 34 0.19 54.94 4.25
N LYS A 35 -1.04 54.95 3.70
CA LYS A 35 -1.47 54.74 2.31
C LYS A 35 -0.91 55.80 1.35
N GLY A 36 -0.78 55.46 0.05
CA GLY A 36 -0.71 56.46 -1.02
C GLY A 36 -0.50 55.85 -2.41
N SER A 37 -1.38 56.18 -3.34
CA SER A 37 -1.52 55.66 -4.71
C SER A 37 -0.63 56.36 -5.75
N THR A 38 -0.60 55.76 -6.95
CA THR A 38 -0.32 56.30 -8.31
C THR A 38 1.10 56.22 -8.89
N GLY A 39 1.19 55.62 -10.09
CA GLY A 39 1.95 56.23 -11.19
C GLY A 39 3.16 55.47 -11.80
N ARG A 40 2.89 54.74 -12.89
CA ARG A 40 3.73 54.57 -14.12
C ARG A 40 5.11 53.88 -14.10
N ARG A 41 5.15 52.86 -14.99
CA ARG A 41 6.22 52.45 -15.94
C ARG A 41 7.45 51.70 -15.41
N GLY A 42 7.54 50.41 -15.78
CA GLY A 42 8.77 49.63 -15.74
C GLY A 42 8.60 48.24 -16.36
N ARG A 43 8.83 48.12 -17.67
CA ARG A 43 8.91 46.87 -18.44
C ARG A 43 10.20 46.14 -18.12
N LYS A 44 10.16 44.92 -17.53
CA LYS A 44 11.06 43.79 -17.88
C LYS A 44 10.79 42.50 -17.07
N ARG A 45 10.57 41.43 -17.86
CA ARG A 45 10.93 40.01 -17.65
C ARG A 45 10.05 39.17 -16.71
N LYS A 46 9.03 38.59 -17.35
CA LYS A 46 8.44 37.29 -17.03
C LYS A 46 9.57 36.25 -17.06
N SER A 47 9.96 35.72 -15.90
CA SER A 47 10.79 34.53 -15.84
C SER A 47 9.87 33.32 -16.01
N ASP A 48 9.76 32.85 -17.24
CA ASP A 48 9.26 31.51 -17.53
C ASP A 48 10.27 30.51 -16.94
N ILE A 49 9.93 29.93 -15.79
CA ILE A 49 10.56 28.70 -15.31
C ILE A 49 9.72 27.56 -15.91
N PRO A 50 10.24 26.79 -16.86
CA PRO A 50 9.61 25.53 -17.23
C PRO A 50 9.83 24.60 -16.04
N LYS A 51 8.76 24.31 -15.28
CA LYS A 51 8.77 23.14 -14.41
C LYS A 51 8.64 21.94 -15.33
N ASP A 52 9.78 21.29 -15.57
CA ASP A 52 9.89 19.95 -16.13
C ASP A 52 8.79 19.06 -15.55
N LYS A 53 7.88 18.67 -16.43
CA LYS A 53 7.09 17.46 -16.31
C LYS A 53 8.04 16.31 -16.60
N ASP A 54 8.50 15.63 -15.57
CA ASP A 54 9.02 14.26 -15.74
C ASP A 54 8.35 13.31 -14.74
N GLY A 55 7.02 13.29 -14.85
CA GLY A 55 6.19 12.18 -14.44
C GLY A 55 5.21 11.92 -15.59
N PRO A 56 4.85 10.66 -15.88
CA PRO A 56 3.88 10.34 -16.92
C PRO A 56 2.59 11.15 -16.69
N PRO A 57 1.92 11.66 -17.74
CA PRO A 57 0.71 12.47 -17.59
C PRO A 57 -0.33 11.70 -16.76
N PRO A 58 -0.92 12.31 -15.71
CA PRO A 58 -1.84 11.64 -14.78
C PRO A 58 -3.20 11.26 -15.38
N GLU A 59 -3.38 11.37 -16.69
CA GLU A 59 -4.66 11.16 -17.37
C GLU A 59 -4.96 9.68 -17.70
N LYS A 60 -4.00 8.76 -17.50
CA LYS A 60 -4.17 7.33 -17.81
C LYS A 60 -4.01 6.37 -16.63
N LEU A 61 -3.90 6.85 -15.38
CA LEU A 61 -3.87 5.94 -14.24
C LEU A 61 -5.24 5.27 -14.08
N VAL A 62 -5.24 3.94 -14.04
CA VAL A 62 -6.43 3.12 -13.83
C VAL A 62 -6.92 3.33 -12.40
N ASN A 63 -7.85 4.26 -12.19
CA ASN A 63 -8.37 4.53 -10.85
C ASN A 63 -9.35 3.42 -10.41
N ILE A 64 -8.84 2.42 -9.69
CA ILE A 64 -9.64 1.41 -8.97
C ILE A 64 -9.94 1.98 -7.58
N GLN A 65 -11.21 2.34 -7.35
CA GLN A 65 -11.64 2.88 -6.07
C GLN A 65 -11.86 1.76 -5.05
N ILE A 66 -10.99 1.69 -4.04
CA ILE A 66 -11.17 0.78 -2.90
C ILE A 66 -12.21 1.36 -1.92
N PRO A 67 -13.23 0.59 -1.52
CA PRO A 67 -14.22 1.02 -0.53
C PRO A 67 -13.60 1.47 0.80
N PRO A 68 -14.17 2.47 1.51
CA PRO A 68 -13.60 3.01 2.75
C PRO A 68 -13.35 1.97 3.85
N GLN A 69 -14.23 0.98 3.98
CA GLN A 69 -14.11 -0.10 4.97
C GLN A 69 -12.89 -0.98 4.69
N LEU A 70 -12.61 -1.26 3.42
CA LEU A 70 -11.43 -2.01 3.00
C LEU A 70 -10.16 -1.15 3.07
N LYS A 71 -10.26 0.17 2.88
CA LYS A 71 -9.15 1.08 3.16
C LYS A 71 -8.78 1.07 4.64
N LYS A 72 -9.76 1.08 5.54
CA LYS A 72 -9.52 0.92 6.98
C LYS A 72 -8.80 -0.41 7.26
N GLN A 73 -9.28 -1.51 6.66
CA GLN A 73 -8.63 -2.82 6.79
C GLN A 73 -7.15 -2.79 6.37
N LEU A 74 -6.81 -2.09 5.28
CA LEU A 74 -5.41 -1.92 4.82
C LEU A 74 -4.56 -1.10 5.80
N ILE A 75 -5.16 -0.09 6.44
CA ILE A 75 -4.47 0.72 7.46
C ILE A 75 -4.19 -0.13 8.70
N ASP A 76 -5.21 -0.85 9.19
CA ASP A 76 -5.10 -1.74 10.35
C ASP A 76 -4.08 -2.87 10.08
N ASP A 77 -4.11 -3.50 8.90
CA ASP A 77 -3.13 -4.50 8.44
C ASP A 77 -1.69 -3.95 8.45
N CYS A 78 -1.49 -2.74 7.92
CA CYS A 78 -0.19 -2.06 7.94
C CYS A 78 0.31 -1.79 9.37
N GLU A 79 -0.59 -1.39 10.28
CA GLU A 79 -0.26 -1.19 11.69
C GLU A 79 0.15 -2.50 12.37
N PHE A 80 -0.64 -3.57 12.19
CA PHE A 80 -0.34 -4.87 12.78
C PHE A 80 1.01 -5.40 12.32
N VAL A 81 1.30 -5.39 11.02
CA VAL A 81 2.52 -6.00 10.50
C VAL A 81 3.74 -5.11 10.73
N ASN A 82 3.69 -3.83 10.35
CA ASN A 82 4.88 -2.98 10.34
C ASN A 82 5.21 -2.37 11.71
N HIS A 83 4.20 -2.07 12.53
CA HIS A 83 4.41 -1.37 13.81
C HIS A 83 4.32 -2.32 15.00
N LEU A 84 3.37 -3.27 14.98
CA LEU A 84 3.17 -4.21 16.08
C LEU A 84 3.90 -5.54 15.89
N GLY A 85 4.48 -5.79 14.70
CA GLY A 85 5.19 -7.03 14.39
C GLY A 85 4.31 -8.28 14.43
N LYS A 86 2.98 -8.11 14.35
CA LYS A 86 2.01 -9.20 14.37
C LYS A 86 1.76 -9.72 12.97
N LEU A 87 1.73 -11.04 12.81
CA LEU A 87 1.61 -11.69 11.52
C LEU A 87 0.28 -12.45 11.39
N VAL A 88 -0.21 -12.53 10.16
CA VAL A 88 -1.33 -13.41 9.82
C VAL A 88 -0.85 -14.86 9.94
N ARG A 89 -1.63 -15.72 10.60
CA ARG A 89 -1.28 -17.13 10.71
C ARG A 89 -1.49 -17.82 9.36
N LEU A 90 -0.48 -18.59 8.94
CA LEU A 90 -0.50 -19.40 7.73
C LEU A 90 -0.55 -20.90 8.09
N PRO A 91 -1.22 -21.75 7.28
CA PRO A 91 -2.06 -21.38 6.14
C PRO A 91 -3.35 -20.69 6.60
N ARG A 92 -3.81 -19.71 5.82
CA ARG A 92 -5.00 -18.90 6.14
C ARG A 92 -6.27 -19.58 5.62
N SER A 93 -7.35 -19.55 6.40
CA SER A 93 -8.68 -20.01 5.96
C SER A 93 -9.77 -18.95 6.20
N PRO A 94 -10.47 -18.48 5.15
CA PRO A 94 -10.31 -18.93 3.77
C PRO A 94 -9.04 -18.40 3.09
N ASN A 95 -8.43 -19.21 2.22
CA ASN A 95 -7.30 -18.78 1.39
C ASN A 95 -7.78 -18.05 0.12
N VAL A 96 -6.86 -17.51 -0.68
CA VAL A 96 -7.21 -16.76 -1.91
C VAL A 96 -7.98 -17.64 -2.89
N ASP A 97 -7.57 -18.89 -3.10
CA ASP A 97 -8.26 -19.81 -4.03
C ASP A 97 -9.73 -20.01 -3.61
N GLU A 98 -9.97 -20.23 -2.32
CA GLU A 98 -11.31 -20.36 -1.74
C GLU A 98 -12.12 -19.07 -1.83
N ILE A 99 -11.49 -17.90 -1.66
CA ILE A 99 -12.18 -16.60 -1.79
C ILE A 99 -12.60 -16.35 -3.25
N LEU A 100 -11.71 -16.64 -4.20
CA LEU A 100 -12.00 -16.50 -5.63
C LEU A 100 -13.12 -17.46 -6.04
N GLN A 101 -13.09 -18.71 -5.56
CA GLN A 101 -14.16 -19.68 -5.79
C GLN A 101 -15.49 -19.24 -5.18
N LYS A 102 -15.49 -18.71 -3.94
CA LYS A 102 -16.70 -18.16 -3.31
C LYS A 102 -17.31 -17.02 -4.12
N TYR A 103 -16.48 -16.17 -4.74
CA TYR A 103 -16.97 -15.12 -5.63
C TYR A 103 -17.54 -15.68 -6.93
N HIS A 104 -16.87 -16.67 -7.53
CA HIS A 104 -17.36 -17.37 -8.72
C HIS A 104 -18.75 -17.95 -8.48
N ASP A 105 -18.96 -18.66 -7.36
CA ASP A 105 -20.25 -19.24 -6.98
C ASP A 105 -21.30 -18.15 -6.67
N TYR A 106 -20.88 -17.03 -6.07
CA TYR A 106 -21.75 -15.88 -5.85
C TYR A 106 -22.28 -15.30 -7.17
N ARG A 107 -21.43 -15.18 -8.20
CA ARG A 107 -21.83 -14.68 -9.52
C ARG A 107 -22.74 -15.68 -10.23
N LEU A 108 -22.44 -16.98 -10.16
CA LEU A 108 -23.31 -18.04 -10.70
C LEU A 108 -24.72 -17.96 -10.11
N LYS A 109 -24.84 -17.83 -8.78
CA LYS A 109 -26.14 -17.74 -8.10
C LYS A 109 -26.90 -16.46 -8.42
N LYS A 110 -26.20 -15.34 -8.62
CA LYS A 110 -26.83 -14.03 -8.85
C LYS A 110 -27.30 -13.85 -10.29
N ASP A 111 -26.50 -14.30 -11.26
CA ASP A 111 -26.75 -14.03 -12.68
C ASP A 111 -27.32 -15.25 -13.41
N GLY A 112 -27.34 -16.44 -12.78
CA GLY A 112 -27.78 -17.71 -13.38
C GLY A 112 -26.74 -18.35 -14.31
N LEU A 113 -25.91 -17.54 -14.96
CA LEU A 113 -24.78 -17.98 -15.81
C LEU A 113 -23.52 -17.18 -15.46
N ILE A 114 -22.38 -17.86 -15.43
CA ILE A 114 -21.08 -17.20 -15.27
C ILE A 114 -20.62 -16.74 -16.64
N SER A 115 -20.35 -15.44 -16.75
CA SER A 115 -19.72 -14.89 -17.94
C SER A 115 -18.27 -15.40 -18.02
N GLU A 116 -17.85 -15.88 -19.20
CA GLU A 116 -16.49 -16.34 -19.49
C GLU A 116 -15.44 -15.31 -19.02
N SER A 117 -15.73 -14.02 -19.18
CA SER A 117 -14.86 -12.93 -18.74
C SER A 117 -14.60 -12.91 -17.23
N VAL A 118 -15.55 -13.31 -16.37
CA VAL A 118 -15.25 -13.34 -14.92
C VAL A 118 -14.35 -14.52 -14.57
N GLY A 119 -14.48 -15.66 -15.24
CA GLY A 119 -13.56 -16.79 -15.06
C GLY A 119 -12.12 -16.41 -15.42
N GLU A 120 -11.93 -15.77 -16.56
CA GLU A 120 -10.62 -15.27 -17.00
C GLU A 120 -10.04 -14.24 -16.04
N ILE A 121 -10.85 -13.31 -15.54
CA ILE A 121 -10.40 -12.30 -14.58
C ILE A 121 -9.97 -12.94 -13.25
N LEU A 122 -10.70 -13.95 -12.75
CA LEU A 122 -10.32 -14.63 -11.50
C LEU A 122 -9.02 -15.43 -11.67
N ASN A 123 -8.87 -16.14 -12.79
CA ASN A 123 -7.62 -16.82 -13.13
C ASN A 123 -6.45 -15.82 -13.25
N GLY A 124 -6.69 -14.67 -13.87
CA GLY A 124 -5.74 -13.57 -13.97
C GLY A 124 -5.33 -13.03 -12.60
N LEU A 125 -6.30 -12.79 -11.71
CA LEU A 125 -6.04 -12.35 -10.33
C LEU A 125 -5.23 -13.38 -9.54
N GLN A 126 -5.55 -14.67 -9.65
CA GLN A 126 -4.82 -15.75 -8.98
C GLN A 126 -3.37 -15.85 -9.48
N CYS A 127 -3.18 -15.90 -10.80
CA CYS A 127 -1.85 -15.95 -11.42
C CYS A 127 -1.01 -14.73 -11.03
N TYR A 128 -1.65 -13.56 -11.06
CA TYR A 128 -0.99 -12.32 -10.71
C TYR A 128 -0.63 -12.27 -9.22
N PHE A 129 -1.53 -12.67 -8.34
CA PHE A 129 -1.27 -12.77 -6.90
C PHE A 129 -0.05 -13.66 -6.60
N ASN A 130 0.02 -14.84 -7.23
CA ASN A 130 1.12 -15.77 -7.03
C ASN A 130 2.49 -15.18 -7.41
N LYS A 131 2.55 -14.34 -8.43
CA LYS A 131 3.78 -13.65 -8.85
C LYS A 131 4.06 -12.39 -8.02
N ALA A 132 3.01 -11.63 -7.73
CA ALA A 132 3.11 -10.34 -7.05
C ALA A 132 3.41 -10.47 -5.56
N LEU A 133 2.94 -11.56 -4.92
CA LEU A 133 3.13 -11.76 -3.48
C LEU A 133 4.61 -11.67 -3.08
N PRO A 134 5.51 -12.54 -3.58
CA PRO A 134 6.94 -12.43 -3.26
C PRO A 134 7.58 -11.17 -3.84
N ALA A 135 7.09 -10.64 -4.96
CA ALA A 135 7.72 -9.47 -5.60
C ALA A 135 7.46 -8.16 -4.84
N MET A 136 6.25 -7.92 -4.35
CA MET A 136 5.84 -6.57 -3.90
C MET A 136 4.75 -6.48 -2.84
N LEU A 137 4.05 -7.56 -2.47
CA LEU A 137 2.91 -7.48 -1.54
C LEU A 137 3.28 -7.75 -0.08
N LEU A 138 4.43 -8.39 0.17
CA LEU A 138 4.91 -8.70 1.52
C LEU A 138 5.73 -7.54 2.09
N TYR A 139 5.40 -7.18 3.34
CA TYR A 139 6.23 -6.31 4.15
C TYR A 139 7.53 -7.02 4.57
N LYS A 140 8.48 -6.25 5.11
CA LYS A 140 9.78 -6.81 5.55
C LYS A 140 9.62 -7.88 6.63
N ASN A 141 8.68 -7.68 7.54
CA ASN A 141 8.43 -8.56 8.69
C ASN A 141 7.77 -9.90 8.29
N GLU A 142 7.23 -10.01 7.08
CA GLU A 142 6.57 -11.24 6.59
C GLU A 142 7.50 -12.13 5.76
N ARG A 143 8.73 -11.67 5.47
CA ARG A 143 9.65 -12.36 4.55
C ARG A 143 10.10 -13.71 5.08
N GLU A 144 10.48 -13.76 6.35
CA GLU A 144 10.87 -15.01 7.02
C GLU A 144 9.70 -16.00 7.04
N GLN A 145 8.50 -15.55 7.42
CA GLN A 145 7.29 -16.39 7.38
C GLN A 145 6.99 -16.95 5.99
N PHE A 146 7.22 -16.17 4.92
CA PHE A 146 7.03 -16.62 3.54
C PHE A 146 8.01 -17.74 3.17
N GLU A 147 9.30 -17.58 3.50
CA GLU A 147 10.34 -18.58 3.25
C GLU A 147 10.06 -19.90 3.97
N GLU A 148 9.49 -19.85 5.18
CA GLU A 148 9.09 -21.04 5.93
C GLU A 148 7.82 -21.71 5.39
N SER A 149 6.85 -20.90 4.94
CA SER A 149 5.51 -21.38 4.59
C SER A 149 5.39 -21.86 3.14
N ILE A 150 6.18 -21.31 2.22
CA ILE A 150 6.12 -21.62 0.79
C ILE A 150 7.29 -22.52 0.38
N LYS A 151 6.98 -23.75 -0.03
CA LYS A 151 7.93 -24.75 -0.56
C LYS A 151 7.81 -24.85 -2.08
N GLU A 152 8.71 -25.60 -2.72
CA GLU A 152 8.90 -25.61 -4.19
C GLU A 152 7.65 -25.96 -5.03
N ASP A 153 6.58 -26.52 -4.47
CA ASP A 153 5.35 -26.86 -5.20
C ASP A 153 4.07 -26.18 -4.66
N VAL A 154 4.20 -25.22 -3.75
CA VAL A 154 3.03 -24.60 -3.09
C VAL A 154 2.74 -23.23 -3.70
N SER A 155 1.53 -23.07 -4.26
CA SER A 155 1.08 -21.76 -4.76
C SER A 155 0.79 -20.81 -3.59
N PRO A 156 1.24 -19.54 -3.64
CA PRO A 156 0.91 -18.59 -2.60
C PRO A 156 -0.59 -18.38 -2.37
N SER A 157 -1.40 -18.48 -3.43
CA SER A 157 -2.87 -18.34 -3.36
C SER A 157 -3.56 -19.43 -2.53
N SER A 158 -2.93 -20.59 -2.37
CA SER A 158 -3.45 -21.68 -1.52
C SER A 158 -3.10 -21.52 -0.03
N VAL A 159 -2.19 -20.60 0.31
CA VAL A 159 -1.65 -20.41 1.67
C VAL A 159 -2.09 -19.09 2.29
N TYR A 160 -2.07 -18.02 1.50
CA TYR A 160 -2.41 -16.66 1.95
C TYR A 160 -3.90 -16.37 1.78
N GLY A 161 -4.41 -15.33 2.44
CA GLY A 161 -5.84 -15.00 2.45
C GLY A 161 -6.18 -13.58 2.00
N ALA A 162 -7.31 -13.09 2.50
CA ALA A 162 -7.93 -11.85 2.06
C ALA A 162 -7.08 -10.60 2.33
N GLU A 163 -6.29 -10.61 3.41
CA GLU A 163 -5.43 -9.52 3.83
C GLU A 163 -4.43 -9.18 2.71
N HIS A 164 -3.67 -10.17 2.26
CA HIS A 164 -2.68 -10.02 1.20
C HIS A 164 -3.34 -9.83 -0.17
N LEU A 165 -4.46 -10.50 -0.43
CA LEU A 165 -5.22 -10.30 -1.66
C LEU A 165 -5.70 -8.84 -1.79
N LEU A 166 -6.10 -8.20 -0.68
CA LEU A 166 -6.52 -6.80 -0.71
C LEU A 166 -5.36 -5.86 -1.02
N ARG A 167 -4.14 -6.16 -0.56
CA ARG A 167 -2.93 -5.39 -0.92
C ARG A 167 -2.68 -5.39 -2.43
N LEU A 168 -3.04 -6.47 -3.13
CA LEU A 168 -2.94 -6.51 -4.60
C LEU A 168 -3.75 -5.38 -5.25
N PHE A 169 -4.96 -5.08 -4.75
CA PHE A 169 -5.80 -4.01 -5.30
C PHE A 169 -5.20 -2.61 -5.16
N VAL A 170 -4.25 -2.41 -4.23
CA VAL A 170 -3.49 -1.16 -4.10
C VAL A 170 -2.44 -1.05 -5.21
N LYS A 171 -1.88 -2.19 -5.65
CA LYS A 171 -0.83 -2.25 -6.68
C LYS A 171 -1.40 -2.33 -8.09
N LEU A 172 -2.57 -2.93 -8.28
CA LEU A 172 -3.18 -3.14 -9.60
C LEU A 172 -3.23 -1.87 -10.49
N PRO A 173 -3.59 -0.67 -9.98
CA PRO A 173 -3.56 0.56 -10.78
C PRO A 173 -2.22 0.84 -11.48
N GLU A 174 -1.12 0.63 -10.77
CA GLU A 174 0.24 0.84 -11.27
C GLU A 174 0.58 -0.19 -12.35
N ILE A 175 0.15 -1.43 -12.17
CA ILE A 175 0.43 -2.54 -13.09
C ILE A 175 -0.37 -2.40 -14.37
N LEU A 176 -1.67 -2.11 -14.25
CA LEU A 176 -2.57 -1.97 -15.39
C LEU A 176 -2.20 -0.78 -16.27
N PHE A 177 -1.57 0.26 -15.69
CA PHE A 177 -1.03 1.38 -16.47
C PHE A 177 0.01 0.94 -17.51
N TYR A 178 0.85 -0.05 -17.19
CA TYR A 178 1.86 -0.57 -18.10
C TYR A 178 1.34 -1.64 -19.08
N ALA A 179 0.11 -2.14 -18.88
CA ALA A 179 -0.40 -3.31 -19.59
C ALA A 179 -0.95 -3.04 -21.02
N SER A 180 -0.88 -1.80 -21.52
CA SER A 180 -1.34 -1.41 -22.88
C SER A 180 -2.71 -2.01 -23.26
N ILE A 181 -3.67 -1.94 -22.34
CA ILE A 181 -5.05 -2.46 -22.50
C ILE A 181 -5.90 -1.41 -23.23
N GLU A 182 -6.78 -1.85 -24.12
CA GLU A 182 -7.77 -1.00 -24.78
C GLU A 182 -8.79 -0.42 -23.79
N ASP A 183 -9.25 0.81 -24.02
CA ASP A 183 -10.08 1.57 -23.07
C ASP A 183 -11.42 0.88 -22.74
N GLU A 184 -12.04 0.22 -23.73
CA GLU A 184 -13.31 -0.52 -23.53
C GLU A 184 -13.11 -1.73 -22.62
N THR A 185 -12.11 -2.57 -22.93
CA THR A 185 -11.74 -3.74 -22.12
C THR A 185 -11.29 -3.34 -20.72
N LEU A 186 -10.53 -2.25 -20.61
CA LEU A 186 -10.08 -1.71 -19.33
C LEU A 186 -11.27 -1.24 -18.48
N THR A 187 -12.27 -0.63 -19.10
CA THR A 187 -13.49 -0.19 -18.41
C THR A 187 -14.27 -1.38 -17.88
N GLU A 188 -14.45 -2.45 -18.67
CA GLU A 188 -15.10 -3.68 -18.20
C GLU A 188 -14.31 -4.32 -17.06
N LEU A 189 -13.00 -4.50 -17.22
CA LEU A 189 -12.11 -5.05 -16.19
C LEU A 189 -12.27 -4.28 -14.88
N LYS A 190 -12.22 -2.95 -14.94
CA LYS A 190 -12.40 -2.09 -13.77
C LYS A 190 -13.76 -2.32 -13.10
N GLN A 191 -14.84 -2.45 -13.85
CA GLN A 191 -16.17 -2.70 -13.29
C GLN A 191 -16.23 -4.05 -12.55
N LYS A 192 -15.62 -5.10 -13.13
CA LYS A 192 -15.55 -6.43 -12.51
C LYS A 192 -14.69 -6.42 -11.25
N LEU A 193 -13.53 -5.77 -11.27
CA LEU A 193 -12.66 -5.59 -10.09
C LEU A 193 -13.37 -4.81 -8.99
N GLN A 194 -14.14 -3.78 -9.34
CA GLN A 194 -14.95 -3.04 -8.36
C GLN A 194 -16.09 -3.91 -7.78
N ASP A 195 -16.73 -4.74 -8.58
CA ASP A 195 -17.74 -5.69 -8.07
C ASP A 195 -17.13 -6.71 -7.11
N PHE A 196 -15.94 -7.23 -7.42
CA PHE A 196 -15.19 -8.10 -6.53
C PHE A 196 -14.84 -7.42 -5.20
N LEU A 197 -14.37 -6.16 -5.22
CA LEU A 197 -14.13 -5.39 -4.00
C LEU A 197 -15.40 -5.19 -3.17
N ARG A 198 -16.56 -4.96 -3.80
CA ARG A 198 -17.84 -4.90 -3.08
C ARG A 198 -18.21 -6.25 -2.46
N PHE A 199 -17.90 -7.36 -3.13
CA PHE A 199 -18.09 -8.69 -2.58
C PHE A 199 -17.21 -8.94 -1.35
N LEU A 200 -15.92 -8.57 -1.39
CA LEU A 200 -15.04 -8.64 -0.22
C LEU A 200 -15.57 -7.80 0.93
N GLN A 201 -16.02 -6.57 0.65
CA GLN A 201 -16.60 -5.67 1.65
C GLN A 201 -17.85 -6.26 2.31
N LYS A 202 -18.75 -6.88 1.54
CA LYS A 202 -19.97 -7.51 2.07
C LYS A 202 -19.68 -8.69 2.99
N ASN A 203 -18.56 -9.37 2.78
CA ASN A 203 -18.16 -10.57 3.53
C ASN A 203 -16.96 -10.28 4.45
N GLN A 204 -16.75 -9.02 4.82
CA GLN A 204 -15.52 -8.59 5.49
C GLN A 204 -15.24 -9.38 6.77
N SER A 205 -16.26 -9.59 7.61
CA SER A 205 -16.13 -10.33 8.88
C SER A 205 -15.77 -11.81 8.71
N ALA A 206 -16.10 -12.40 7.56
CA ALA A 206 -15.80 -13.80 7.26
C ALA A 206 -14.40 -13.98 6.63
N PHE A 207 -13.90 -12.95 5.96
CA PHE A 207 -12.66 -13.03 5.17
C PHE A 207 -11.45 -12.43 5.89
N PHE A 208 -11.64 -11.34 6.63
CA PHE A 208 -10.55 -10.62 7.28
C PHE A 208 -10.51 -10.88 8.78
N LEU A 209 -9.30 -11.05 9.31
CA LEU A 209 -9.09 -11.13 10.76
C LEU A 209 -9.26 -9.76 11.42
N SER A 210 -9.82 -9.77 12.63
CA SER A 210 -9.88 -8.61 13.51
C SER A 210 -8.56 -8.33 14.23
N THR A 211 -7.73 -9.35 14.45
CA THR A 211 -6.43 -9.26 15.12
C THR A 211 -5.45 -10.31 14.57
N TYR A 212 -4.16 -9.99 14.57
CA TYR A 212 -3.08 -10.89 14.15
C TYR A 212 -2.34 -11.49 15.35
N HIS A 213 -1.54 -12.54 15.10
CA HIS A 213 -0.84 -13.25 16.15
C HIS A 213 0.51 -12.57 16.44
N SER A 214 0.87 -12.49 17.72
CA SER A 214 2.25 -12.17 18.13
C SER A 214 3.11 -13.43 18.05
N ALA A 215 4.43 -13.30 17.88
CA ALA A 215 5.37 -14.43 17.92
C ALA A 215 5.27 -15.27 19.21
N ASP A 216 4.77 -14.68 20.29
CA ASP A 216 4.63 -15.32 21.61
C ASP A 216 3.31 -16.09 21.83
N ASP A 217 2.37 -16.06 20.88
CA ASP A 217 1.03 -16.64 21.03
C ASP A 217 0.97 -18.15 20.72
N SER A 218 2.11 -18.78 20.41
CA SER A 218 2.23 -20.22 20.14
C SER A 218 2.15 -21.13 21.39
N GLY A 219 1.64 -20.62 22.51
CA GLY A 219 1.68 -21.28 23.83
C GLY A 219 0.34 -21.61 24.48
N VAL A 220 -0.82 -21.35 23.86
CA VAL A 220 -2.13 -21.64 24.47
C VAL A 220 -3.02 -22.46 23.54
N ALA A 221 -2.55 -23.66 23.19
CA ALA A 221 -3.46 -24.77 22.92
C ALA A 221 -3.77 -25.44 24.26
N VAL A 222 -4.61 -24.80 25.08
CA VAL A 222 -5.19 -25.48 26.25
C VAL A 222 -6.22 -26.46 25.72
N MET A 223 -5.88 -27.73 25.91
CA MET A 223 -6.75 -28.88 25.87
C MET A 223 -8.09 -28.56 26.55
N THR A 224 -9.17 -28.63 25.81
CA THR A 224 -10.48 -28.96 26.39
C THR A 224 -10.94 -30.23 25.72
N GLU A 225 -10.41 -31.35 26.20
CA GLU A 225 -11.13 -32.61 26.25
C GLU A 225 -11.82 -32.73 27.63
N GLU A 226 -12.98 -33.39 27.60
CA GLU A 226 -13.83 -33.87 28.71
C GLU A 226 -14.58 -32.76 29.49
N ASN A 227 -15.93 -32.81 29.59
CA ASN A 227 -16.77 -33.95 29.93
C ASN A 227 -18.22 -33.74 29.44
#